data_AF-A0A2D4GMP6-F1
#
_entry.id   AF-A0A2D4GMP6-F1
#
_cell.length_a   1.000
_cell.length_b   1.000
_cell.length_c   1.000
_cell.angle_alpha   90.00
_cell.angle_beta   90.00
_cell.angle_gamma   90.00
#
_symmetry.space_group_name_H-M   'P 1'
#
loop_
_entity.id
_entity.type
_entity.pdbx_description
1 polymer ?
#
loop_
_entity_poly.entity_id
_entity_poly.type
_entity_poly.pdbx_seq_one_letter_code
_entity_poly.pdbx_strand_id
1 'polypeptide(L)'
;PRDEAEGSKKTWEENGKTVRAKPNRKLTFLYLANDVIQNSKRKGPEFTEDFAPVIVEAFKHVSSETDDSCKKHLGRVLSIWEERSVYENDVLEQLRQALYGNPRKRTYEQIKIEDNSLAQSSPCDPPQTMDLIRALQELENAASGDAAVHQRIASIPLEVQDATLLNRITDKESGEQLSKMVDDACMLLADYNGRLAAEIDDRKQLNRMLSDFLRCQKETLSQKEQTLEEYKRKLTGVSLVRKELKSRIQSLPDLSRLPNVTGSQVHLPFADVYSDE
;
A
#
# COMPACT_ATOMS: atom_id res chain seq x y z
N PRO A 1 4.97 32.97 -21.91
CA PRO A 1 4.64 32.10 -20.75
C PRO A 1 3.23 31.50 -20.81
N ARG A 2 2.17 32.31 -20.99
CA ARG A 2 0.79 31.84 -21.16
C ARG A 2 0.59 31.11 -22.50
N ASP A 3 1.14 31.66 -23.57
CA ASP A 3 1.04 31.09 -24.92
C ASP A 3 1.84 29.77 -25.07
N GLU A 4 2.92 29.59 -24.30
CA GLU A 4 3.68 28.33 -24.23
C GLU A 4 2.93 27.23 -23.46
N ALA A 5 2.17 27.62 -22.43
CA ALA A 5 1.31 26.71 -21.67
C ALA A 5 0.11 26.25 -22.51
N GLU A 6 -0.49 27.18 -23.27
CA GLU A 6 -1.58 26.87 -24.21
C GLU A 6 -1.11 25.97 -25.36
N GLY A 7 0.07 26.25 -25.93
CA GLY A 7 0.69 25.39 -26.95
C GLY A 7 1.00 23.98 -26.43
N SER A 8 1.51 23.88 -25.20
CA SER A 8 1.77 22.60 -24.53
C SER A 8 0.47 21.83 -24.25
N LYS A 9 -0.57 22.51 -23.76
CA LYS A 9 -1.89 21.93 -23.51
C LYS A 9 -2.53 21.41 -24.78
N LYS A 10 -2.50 22.18 -25.86
CA LYS A 10 -3.05 21.79 -27.16
C LYS A 10 -2.28 20.61 -27.77
N THR A 11 -0.96 20.59 -27.65
CA THR A 11 -0.11 19.45 -28.05
C THR A 11 -0.41 18.21 -27.23
N TRP A 12 -0.74 18.36 -25.95
CA TRP A 12 -1.12 17.27 -25.05
C TRP A 12 -2.53 16.74 -25.32
N GLU A 13 -3.48 17.62 -25.62
CA GLU A 13 -4.83 17.22 -26.04
C GLU A 13 -4.81 16.50 -27.40
N GLU A 14 -3.99 16.97 -28.34
CA GLU A 14 -3.88 16.41 -29.69
C GLU A 14 -3.11 15.08 -29.71
N ASN A 15 -2.00 14.97 -28.97
CA ASN A 15 -1.22 13.72 -28.88
C ASN A 15 -1.74 12.75 -27.83
N GLY A 16 -2.38 13.24 -26.77
CA GLY A 16 -2.97 12.43 -25.70
C GLY A 16 -4.30 11.80 -26.10
N LYS A 17 -5.10 12.47 -26.95
CA LYS A 17 -6.33 11.89 -27.53
C LYS A 17 -6.08 10.96 -28.71
N THR A 18 -4.86 10.85 -29.25
CA THR A 18 -4.60 9.96 -30.40
C THR A 18 -4.45 8.49 -29.96
N VAL A 19 -5.62 7.88 -29.72
CA VAL A 19 -6.18 6.51 -29.86
C VAL A 19 -5.30 5.31 -30.30
N ARG A 20 -3.96 5.39 -30.49
CA ARG A 20 -3.12 4.25 -30.95
C ARG A 20 -1.73 4.16 -30.32
N ALA A 21 -1.56 4.68 -29.10
CA ALA A 21 -0.29 4.58 -28.40
C ALA A 21 -0.10 3.21 -27.71
N LYS A 22 0.94 2.46 -28.09
CA LYS A 22 1.38 1.23 -27.40
C LYS A 22 1.60 1.49 -25.90
N PRO A 23 1.47 0.48 -25.00
CA PRO A 23 1.61 0.64 -23.54
C PRO A 23 2.84 1.45 -23.09
N ASN A 24 3.97 1.32 -23.80
CA ASN A 24 5.19 2.07 -23.54
C ASN A 24 5.04 3.60 -23.69
N ARG A 25 4.20 4.07 -24.61
CA ARG A 25 3.89 5.51 -24.77
C ARG A 25 3.01 6.03 -23.64
N LYS A 26 2.08 5.22 -23.12
CA LYS A 26 1.25 5.56 -21.95
C LYS A 26 2.13 5.72 -20.70
N LEU A 27 3.16 4.88 -20.55
CA LEU A 27 4.21 5.04 -19.52
C LEU A 27 5.03 6.33 -19.72
N THR A 28 5.37 6.69 -20.97
CA THR A 28 6.04 7.97 -21.29
C THR A 28 5.18 9.18 -20.87
N PHE A 29 3.86 9.14 -21.06
CA PHE A 29 2.96 10.20 -20.59
C PHE A 29 2.93 10.32 -19.06
N LEU A 30 3.07 9.21 -18.34
CA LEU A 30 3.16 9.20 -16.88
C LEU A 30 4.46 9.86 -16.38
N TYR A 31 5.58 9.56 -17.05
CA TYR A 31 6.85 10.24 -16.79
C TYR A 31 6.81 11.72 -17.21
N LEU A 32 6.11 12.04 -18.29
CA LEU A 32 5.91 13.42 -18.72
C LEU A 32 5.05 14.21 -17.71
N ALA A 33 4.01 13.60 -17.14
CA ALA A 33 3.22 14.21 -16.07
C ALA A 33 4.07 14.45 -14.81
N ASN A 34 4.95 13.50 -14.46
CA ASN A 34 5.91 13.66 -13.37
C ASN A 34 6.90 14.82 -13.66
N ASP A 35 7.40 14.96 -14.89
CA ASP A 35 8.28 16.06 -15.29
C ASP A 35 7.56 17.41 -15.32
N VAL A 36 6.31 17.48 -15.76
CA VAL A 36 5.49 18.69 -15.76
C VAL A 36 5.24 19.16 -14.32
N ILE A 37 4.93 18.24 -13.41
CA ILE A 37 4.69 18.51 -11.98
C ILE A 37 5.98 18.90 -11.24
N GLN A 38 7.10 18.26 -11.57
CA GLN A 38 8.40 18.62 -10.97
C GLN A 38 8.91 19.98 -11.47
N ASN A 39 8.68 20.31 -12.74
CA ASN A 39 9.08 21.60 -13.31
C ASN A 39 8.12 22.75 -12.97
N SER A 40 6.83 22.47 -12.73
CA SER A 40 5.85 23.49 -12.34
C SER A 40 6.07 24.06 -10.93
N LYS A 41 6.67 23.28 -10.00
CA LYS A 41 7.03 23.74 -8.65
C LYS A 41 7.92 24.99 -8.62
N ARG A 42 8.71 25.25 -9.67
CA ARG A 42 9.55 26.47 -9.77
C ARG A 42 8.83 27.67 -10.39
N LYS A 43 7.66 27.48 -11.02
CA LYS A 43 6.92 28.52 -11.76
C LYS A 43 5.67 29.05 -11.03
N GLY A 44 5.18 28.35 -10.00
CA GLY A 44 4.05 28.76 -9.15
C GLY A 44 2.95 27.70 -9.06
N PRO A 45 2.04 27.78 -8.07
CA PRO A 45 0.98 26.79 -7.84
C PRO A 45 -0.07 26.74 -8.96
N GLU A 46 -0.26 27.85 -9.68
CA GLU A 46 -1.26 28.00 -10.76
C GLU A 46 -1.11 26.93 -11.87
N PHE A 47 0.12 26.50 -12.16
CA PHE A 47 0.36 25.44 -13.15
C PHE A 47 -0.19 24.08 -12.70
N THR A 48 -0.15 23.80 -11.40
CA THR A 48 -0.65 22.54 -10.84
C THR A 48 -2.18 22.57 -10.80
N GLU A 49 -2.77 23.71 -10.47
CA GLU A 49 -4.23 23.90 -10.47
C GLU A 49 -4.82 23.78 -11.89
N ASP A 50 -4.22 24.43 -12.89
CA ASP A 50 -4.71 24.41 -14.28
C ASP A 50 -4.59 23.02 -14.95
N PHE A 51 -3.61 22.22 -14.55
CA PHE A 51 -3.40 20.87 -15.09
C PHE A 51 -4.21 19.78 -14.37
N ALA A 52 -4.72 20.05 -13.16
CA ALA A 52 -5.52 19.09 -12.40
C ALA A 52 -6.66 18.43 -13.20
N PRO A 53 -7.55 19.16 -13.91
CA PRO A 53 -8.64 18.53 -14.67
C PRO A 53 -8.14 17.64 -15.82
N VAL A 54 -7.06 18.06 -16.50
CA VAL A 54 -6.43 17.31 -17.59
C VAL A 54 -5.82 16.01 -17.08
N ILE A 55 -5.20 16.07 -15.90
CA ILE A 55 -4.62 14.91 -15.24
C ILE A 55 -5.70 13.93 -14.80
N VAL A 56 -6.81 14.39 -14.22
CA VAL A 56 -7.93 13.51 -13.85
C VAL A 56 -8.52 12.79 -15.06
N GLU A 57 -8.71 13.50 -16.18
CA GLU A 57 -9.23 12.92 -17.42
C GLU A 57 -8.27 11.87 -18.01
N ALA A 58 -6.97 12.20 -18.09
CA ALA A 58 -5.96 11.27 -18.57
C ALA A 58 -5.83 10.04 -17.66
N PHE A 59 -5.87 10.23 -16.35
CA PHE A 59 -5.75 9.15 -15.39
C PHE A 59 -6.92 8.17 -15.47
N LYS A 60 -8.15 8.68 -15.61
CA LYS A 60 -9.36 7.85 -15.87
C LYS A 60 -9.24 7.06 -17.17
N HIS A 61 -8.75 7.70 -18.23
CA HIS A 61 -8.61 7.04 -19.52
C HIS A 61 -7.57 5.93 -19.48
N VAL A 62 -6.38 6.20 -18.91
CA VAL A 62 -5.31 5.21 -18.78
C VAL A 62 -5.73 4.08 -17.84
N SER A 63 -6.41 4.36 -16.72
CA SER A 63 -6.89 3.29 -15.82
C SER A 63 -7.95 2.39 -16.48
N SER A 64 -8.77 2.93 -17.38
CA SER A 64 -9.82 2.18 -18.09
C SER A 64 -9.30 1.30 -19.23
N GLU A 65 -8.19 1.67 -19.87
CA GLU A 65 -7.70 1.02 -21.10
C GLU A 65 -6.42 0.19 -20.93
N THR A 66 -5.97 -0.04 -19.69
CA THR A 66 -4.68 -0.71 -19.43
C THR A 66 -4.79 -1.92 -18.52
N ASP A 67 -3.80 -2.79 -18.65
CA ASP A 67 -3.66 -4.04 -17.90
C ASP A 67 -3.26 -3.79 -16.43
N ASP A 68 -3.38 -4.82 -15.59
CA ASP A 68 -3.11 -4.70 -14.15
C ASP A 68 -1.67 -4.27 -13.84
N SER A 69 -0.72 -4.56 -14.73
CA SER A 69 0.65 -4.05 -14.64
C SER A 69 0.67 -2.51 -14.70
N CYS A 70 -0.02 -1.92 -15.67
CA CYS A 70 -0.09 -0.46 -15.80
C CYS A 70 -0.86 0.20 -14.65
N LYS A 71 -1.93 -0.44 -14.16
CA LYS A 71 -2.67 0.03 -12.96
C LYS A 71 -1.80 0.06 -11.70
N LYS A 72 -0.88 -0.90 -11.52
CA LYS A 72 0.12 -0.86 -10.42
C LYS A 72 1.05 0.34 -10.54
N HIS A 73 1.47 0.70 -11.75
CA HIS A 73 2.29 1.89 -11.98
C HIS A 73 1.50 3.19 -11.72
N LEU A 74 0.23 3.25 -12.12
CA LEU A 74 -0.67 4.36 -11.79
C LEU A 74 -0.85 4.52 -10.28
N GLY A 75 -1.06 3.42 -9.55
CA GLY A 75 -1.17 3.41 -8.10
C GLY A 75 0.09 3.93 -7.41
N ARG A 76 1.28 3.54 -7.90
CA ARG A 76 2.55 4.08 -7.40
C ARG A 76 2.66 5.59 -7.60
N VAL A 77 2.26 6.11 -8.76
CA VAL A 77 2.30 7.55 -9.04
C VAL A 77 1.32 8.32 -8.15
N LEU A 78 0.12 7.78 -7.96
CA LEU A 78 -0.87 8.36 -7.04
C LEU A 78 -0.34 8.44 -5.60
N SER A 79 0.26 7.36 -5.09
CA SER A 79 0.88 7.31 -3.76
C SER A 79 1.96 8.39 -3.59
N ILE A 80 2.80 8.60 -4.61
CA ILE A 80 3.86 9.62 -4.58
C ILE A 80 3.26 11.04 -4.59
N TRP A 81 2.17 11.27 -5.32
CA TRP A 81 1.49 12.57 -5.33
C TRP A 81 0.81 12.88 -4.01
N GLU A 82 0.26 11.87 -3.33
CA GLU A 82 -0.33 11.97 -1.99
C GLU A 82 0.75 12.28 -0.94
N GLU A 83 1.85 11.51 -0.90
CA GLU A 83 2.97 11.72 0.02
C GLU A 83 3.59 13.12 -0.09
N ARG A 84 3.61 13.69 -1.29
CA ARG A 84 4.24 14.99 -1.58
C ARG A 84 3.24 16.14 -1.58
N SER A 85 1.97 15.87 -1.27
CA SER A 85 0.86 16.83 -1.34
C SER A 85 0.89 17.64 -2.63
N VAL A 86 1.01 16.95 -3.77
CA VAL A 86 1.11 17.58 -5.08
C VAL A 86 -0.20 18.24 -5.48
N TYR A 87 -1.31 17.59 -5.17
CA TYR A 87 -2.67 18.08 -5.41
C TYR A 87 -3.45 18.12 -4.09
N GLU A 88 -4.50 18.94 -4.07
CA GLU A 88 -5.48 18.97 -2.98
C GLU A 88 -6.22 17.62 -2.86
N ASN A 89 -6.70 17.32 -1.65
CA ASN A 89 -7.36 16.05 -1.31
C ASN A 89 -8.51 15.70 -2.27
N ASP A 90 -9.29 16.69 -2.70
CA ASP A 90 -10.42 16.49 -3.62
C ASP A 90 -9.99 15.94 -4.99
N VAL A 91 -8.81 16.33 -5.48
CA VAL A 91 -8.26 15.84 -6.76
C VAL A 91 -7.65 14.45 -6.56
N LEU A 92 -6.93 14.24 -5.46
CA LEU A 92 -6.36 12.93 -5.12
C LEU A 92 -7.46 11.85 -4.97
N GLU A 93 -8.59 12.19 -4.35
CA GLU A 93 -9.72 11.29 -4.19
C GLU A 93 -10.40 10.97 -5.53
N GLN A 94 -10.51 11.94 -6.45
CA GLN A 94 -11.01 11.69 -7.80
C GLN A 94 -10.10 10.73 -8.59
N LEU A 95 -8.77 10.84 -8.43
CA LEU A 95 -7.81 9.93 -9.04
C LEU A 95 -7.88 8.53 -8.42
N ARG A 96 -8.09 8.44 -7.10
CA ARG A 96 -8.28 7.17 -6.39
C ARG A 96 -9.54 6.45 -6.88
N GLN A 97 -10.65 7.17 -7.00
CA GLN A 97 -11.90 6.63 -7.55
C GLN A 97 -11.75 6.18 -9.00
N ALA A 98 -10.97 6.92 -9.81
CA ALA A 98 -10.66 6.54 -11.18
C ALA A 98 -9.85 5.24 -11.28
N LEU A 99 -9.04 4.91 -10.26
CA LEU A 99 -8.20 3.71 -10.26
C LEU A 99 -8.89 2.48 -9.68
N TYR A 100 -9.59 2.66 -8.57
CA TYR A 100 -10.13 1.55 -7.76
C TYR A 100 -11.65 1.40 -7.87
N GLY A 101 -12.33 2.33 -8.51
CA GLY A 101 -13.80 2.38 -8.58
C GLY A 101 -14.43 2.84 -7.27
N ASN A 102 -15.72 3.16 -7.33
CA ASN A 102 -16.52 3.50 -6.15
C ASN A 102 -16.91 2.20 -5.41
N PRO A 103 -16.79 2.11 -4.07
CA PRO A 103 -17.31 0.98 -3.31
C PRO A 103 -18.85 1.05 -3.24
N ARG A 104 -19.57 0.82 -4.35
CA ARG A 104 -21.03 0.63 -4.32
C ARG A 104 -21.56 -0.42 -5.30
N LYS A 105 -22.26 -1.39 -4.67
CA LYS A 105 -23.30 -2.31 -5.19
C LYS A 105 -22.82 -3.39 -6.17
N ARG A 106 -22.39 -4.54 -5.61
CA ARG A 106 -22.50 -5.83 -6.31
C ARG A 106 -23.85 -6.45 -5.98
N THR A 107 -24.69 -6.64 -7.00
CA THR A 107 -25.96 -7.34 -6.91
C THR A 107 -25.71 -8.84 -6.75
N TYR A 108 -26.57 -9.50 -5.97
CA TYR A 108 -26.48 -10.88 -5.46
C TYR A 108 -26.33 -12.03 -6.50
N GLU A 109 -26.39 -11.76 -7.81
CA GLU A 109 -26.42 -12.81 -8.85
C GLU A 109 -25.05 -13.24 -9.44
N GLN A 110 -23.93 -12.65 -9.02
CA GLN A 110 -22.60 -12.99 -9.57
C GLN A 110 -21.69 -13.78 -8.61
N ILE A 111 -22.26 -14.53 -7.67
CA ILE A 111 -21.51 -15.52 -6.87
C ILE A 111 -21.53 -16.86 -7.61
N LYS A 112 -20.81 -16.94 -8.72
CA LYS A 112 -20.36 -18.22 -9.28
C LYS A 112 -18.88 -18.10 -9.65
N ILE A 113 -18.07 -18.56 -8.70
CA ILE A 113 -16.82 -19.30 -8.87
C ILE A 113 -16.00 -18.90 -10.11
N GLU A 114 -15.14 -17.90 -9.94
CA GLU A 114 -13.81 -17.90 -10.55
C GLU A 114 -12.79 -17.96 -9.41
N ASP A 115 -12.58 -19.19 -8.95
CA ASP A 115 -11.29 -19.61 -8.42
C ASP A 115 -10.30 -19.55 -9.60
N ASN A 116 -9.07 -19.08 -9.37
CA ASN A 116 -8.02 -18.84 -10.38
C ASN A 116 -8.01 -17.49 -11.10
N SER A 117 -7.54 -16.45 -10.40
CA SER A 117 -6.54 -15.47 -10.87
C SER A 117 -6.41 -14.37 -9.83
N LEU A 118 -5.19 -14.10 -9.33
CA LEU A 118 -4.73 -12.89 -8.58
C LEU A 118 -3.75 -13.20 -7.43
N ALA A 119 -2.96 -14.26 -7.55
CA ALA A 119 -1.78 -14.48 -6.72
C ALA A 119 -0.51 -14.45 -7.58
N GLN A 120 -0.07 -13.25 -7.95
CA GLN A 120 1.34 -12.99 -8.27
C GLN A 120 1.77 -11.65 -7.66
N SER A 121 1.82 -11.63 -6.33
CA SER A 121 2.79 -10.82 -5.60
C SER A 121 4.12 -11.58 -5.61
N SER A 122 5.22 -10.87 -5.86
CA SER A 122 6.57 -11.44 -5.69
C SER A 122 6.70 -12.04 -4.28
N PRO A 123 7.46 -13.14 -4.09
CA PRO A 123 7.32 -14.01 -2.92
C PRO A 123 7.75 -13.44 -1.56
N CYS A 124 8.26 -12.20 -1.48
CA CYS A 124 9.13 -11.80 -0.38
C CYS A 124 8.79 -10.49 0.34
N ASP A 125 7.92 -9.62 -0.20
CA ASP A 125 7.61 -8.37 0.51
C ASP A 125 6.39 -8.57 1.41
N PRO A 126 6.53 -8.59 2.75
CA PRO A 126 5.38 -8.66 3.65
C PRO A 126 4.45 -7.48 3.43
N PRO A 127 3.14 -7.64 3.74
CA PRO A 127 2.27 -6.49 3.93
C PRO A 127 2.94 -5.52 4.90
N GLN A 128 2.97 -4.23 4.60
CA GLN A 128 3.57 -3.27 5.52
C GLN A 128 2.83 -3.34 6.86
N THR A 129 3.55 -3.30 7.98
CA THR A 129 2.95 -3.38 9.33
C THR A 129 1.81 -2.37 9.49
N MET A 130 1.91 -1.20 8.85
CA MET A 130 0.88 -0.17 8.84
C MET A 130 -0.41 -0.60 8.13
N ASP A 131 -0.31 -1.34 7.01
CA ASP A 131 -1.47 -1.84 6.28
C ASP A 131 -2.23 -2.88 7.12
N LEU A 132 -1.48 -3.73 7.84
CA LEU A 132 -2.08 -4.71 8.74
C LEU A 132 -2.77 -4.04 9.94
N ILE A 133 -2.15 -3.02 10.54
CA ILE A 133 -2.76 -2.24 11.62
C ILE A 133 -4.05 -1.57 11.14
N ARG A 134 -4.02 -0.95 9.96
CA ARG A 134 -5.19 -0.30 9.38
C ARG A 134 -6.33 -1.29 9.16
N ALA A 135 -6.04 -2.44 8.53
CA ALA A 135 -7.05 -3.48 8.30
C ALA A 135 -7.65 -4.03 9.61
N LEU A 136 -6.85 -4.14 10.68
CA LEU A 136 -7.32 -4.53 12.01
C LEU A 136 -8.24 -3.46 12.63
N GLN A 137 -7.91 -2.18 12.51
CA GLN A 137 -8.71 -1.05 13.01
C GLN A 137 -10.02 -0.88 12.24
N GLU A 138 -10.00 -1.10 10.93
CA GLU A 138 -11.21 -1.06 10.10
C GLU A 138 -12.19 -2.16 10.49
N LEU A 139 -11.70 -3.36 10.84
CA LEU A 139 -12.52 -4.48 11.27
C LEU A 139 -13.19 -4.25 12.65
N GLU A 140 -12.60 -3.43 13.52
CA GLU A 140 -13.19 -3.06 14.81
C GLU A 140 -14.52 -2.28 14.64
N ASN A 141 -14.66 -1.57 13.52
CA ASN A 141 -15.85 -0.79 13.18
C ASN A 141 -16.81 -1.54 12.22
N ALA A 142 -16.64 -2.86 12.07
CA ALA A 142 -17.42 -3.64 11.11
C ALA A 142 -18.88 -3.83 11.53
N ALA A 143 -19.71 -4.30 10.59
CA ALA A 143 -21.16 -4.44 10.76
C ALA A 143 -21.55 -5.33 11.95
N SER A 144 -20.76 -6.38 12.22
CA SER A 144 -20.98 -7.26 13.38
C SER A 144 -20.80 -6.55 14.73
N GLY A 145 -20.07 -5.43 14.77
CA GLY A 145 -19.90 -4.58 15.94
C GLY A 145 -20.99 -3.51 16.10
N ASP A 146 -21.89 -3.36 15.12
CA ASP A 146 -22.94 -2.35 15.09
C ASP A 146 -24.13 -2.76 15.97
N ALA A 147 -23.98 -2.54 17.28
CA ALA A 147 -25.00 -2.88 18.27
C ALA A 147 -26.35 -2.21 18.02
N ALA A 148 -26.36 -1.00 17.43
CA ALA A 148 -27.58 -0.27 17.13
C ALA A 148 -28.39 -0.96 16.03
N VAL A 149 -27.74 -1.42 14.96
CA VAL A 149 -28.40 -2.20 13.90
C VAL A 149 -28.91 -3.53 14.44
N HIS A 150 -28.14 -4.22 15.28
CA HIS A 150 -28.59 -5.47 15.91
C HIS A 150 -29.85 -5.27 16.77
N GLN A 151 -29.90 -4.20 17.57
CA GLN A 151 -31.07 -3.88 18.37
C GLN A 151 -32.29 -3.59 17.49
N ARG A 152 -32.11 -2.86 16.38
CA ARG A 152 -33.20 -2.60 15.43
C ARG A 152 -33.73 -3.88 14.78
N ILE A 153 -32.84 -4.79 14.37
CA ILE A 153 -33.22 -6.10 13.81
C ILE A 153 -33.96 -6.94 14.86
N ALA A 154 -33.46 -6.98 16.10
CA ALA A 154 -34.10 -7.72 17.19
C ALA A 154 -35.48 -7.17 17.58
N SER A 155 -35.72 -5.87 17.32
CA SER A 155 -37.00 -5.21 17.59
C SER A 155 -38.02 -5.33 16.45
N ILE A 156 -37.71 -6.04 15.35
CA ILE A 156 -38.66 -6.23 14.25
C ILE A 156 -39.91 -6.98 14.79
N PRO A 157 -41.13 -6.45 14.59
CA PRO A 157 -42.35 -7.08 15.08
C PRO A 157 -42.57 -8.49 14.50
N LEU A 158 -43.26 -9.35 15.24
CA LEU A 158 -43.58 -10.70 14.77
C LEU A 158 -44.57 -10.66 13.59
N GLU A 159 -45.42 -9.64 13.54
CA GLU A 159 -46.37 -9.38 12.46
C GLU A 159 -45.68 -9.18 11.10
N VAL A 160 -44.42 -8.71 11.11
CA VAL A 160 -43.57 -8.54 9.91
C VAL A 160 -42.89 -9.85 9.51
N GLN A 161 -42.73 -10.79 10.44
CA GLN A 161 -41.97 -12.03 10.25
C GLN A 161 -42.86 -13.26 10.00
N ASP A 162 -44.11 -13.23 10.47
CA ASP A 162 -45.03 -14.36 10.45
C ASP A 162 -46.31 -14.05 9.65
N ALA A 163 -46.43 -14.68 8.49
CA ALA A 163 -47.57 -14.53 7.59
C ALA A 163 -48.90 -15.03 8.20
N THR A 164 -48.88 -15.88 9.23
CA THR A 164 -50.11 -16.36 9.88
C THR A 164 -50.86 -15.26 10.64
N LEU A 165 -50.14 -14.20 11.04
CA LEU A 165 -50.67 -13.05 11.76
C LEU A 165 -51.40 -12.06 10.84
N LEU A 166 -51.32 -12.20 9.52
CA LEU A 166 -52.00 -11.33 8.55
C LEU A 166 -53.53 -11.34 8.71
N ASN A 167 -54.09 -12.44 9.19
CA ASN A 167 -55.54 -12.57 9.47
C ASN A 167 -56.04 -11.59 10.55
N ARG A 168 -55.12 -10.98 11.32
CA ARG A 168 -55.44 -9.99 12.37
C ARG A 168 -55.61 -8.58 11.82
N ILE A 169 -55.30 -8.35 10.54
CA ILE A 169 -55.50 -7.07 9.88
C ILE A 169 -56.95 -6.98 9.41
N THR A 170 -57.70 -6.09 10.05
CA THR A 170 -59.13 -5.94 9.83
C THR A 170 -59.50 -4.72 9.01
N ASP A 171 -58.56 -3.80 8.81
CA ASP A 171 -58.77 -2.51 8.18
C ASP A 171 -57.59 -2.12 7.28
N LYS A 172 -57.87 -1.22 6.33
CA LYS A 172 -56.92 -0.79 5.31
C LYS A 172 -55.73 -0.02 5.91
N GLU A 173 -55.96 0.79 6.94
CA GLU A 173 -54.94 1.63 7.57
C GLU A 173 -53.89 0.77 8.29
N SER A 174 -54.32 -0.23 9.06
CA SER A 174 -53.46 -1.23 9.69
C SER A 174 -52.68 -2.05 8.64
N GLY A 175 -53.31 -2.35 7.50
CA GLY A 175 -52.67 -3.01 6.36
C GLY A 175 -51.54 -2.20 5.73
N GLU A 176 -51.79 -0.91 5.48
CA GLU A 176 -50.78 0.02 4.95
C GLU A 176 -49.62 0.22 5.94
N GLN A 177 -49.93 0.31 7.24
CA GLN A 177 -48.91 0.42 8.28
C GLN A 177 -48.04 -0.85 8.38
N LEU A 178 -48.62 -2.05 8.30
CA LEU A 178 -47.83 -3.28 8.26
C LEU A 178 -46.98 -3.35 6.99
N SER A 179 -47.54 -3.01 5.82
CA SER A 179 -46.79 -3.00 4.57
C SER A 179 -45.54 -2.12 4.68
N LYS A 180 -45.69 -0.91 5.23
CA LYS A 180 -44.55 -0.02 5.46
C LYS A 180 -43.52 -0.62 6.42
N MET A 181 -43.95 -1.25 7.51
CA MET A 181 -43.03 -1.91 8.45
C MET A 181 -42.28 -3.08 7.79
N VAL A 182 -42.94 -3.83 6.90
CA VAL A 182 -42.32 -4.91 6.12
C VAL A 182 -41.28 -4.36 5.15
N ASP A 183 -41.59 -3.27 4.43
CA ASP A 183 -40.66 -2.62 3.51
C ASP A 183 -39.42 -2.09 4.24
N ASP A 184 -39.63 -1.40 5.37
CA ASP A 184 -38.55 -0.87 6.21
C ASP A 184 -37.66 -2.00 6.77
N ALA A 185 -38.26 -3.11 7.21
CA ALA A 185 -37.54 -4.29 7.70
C ALA A 185 -36.74 -4.98 6.58
N CYS A 186 -37.33 -5.12 5.39
CA CYS A 186 -36.65 -5.68 4.21
C CYS A 186 -35.41 -4.84 3.84
N MET A 187 -35.54 -3.51 3.81
CA MET A 187 -34.43 -2.62 3.54
C MET A 187 -33.32 -2.74 4.59
N LEU A 188 -33.68 -2.77 5.87
CA LEU A 188 -32.73 -2.92 6.98
C LEU A 188 -31.94 -4.24 6.89
N LEU A 189 -32.64 -5.36 6.64
CA LEU A 189 -32.02 -6.68 6.54
C LEU A 189 -31.13 -6.80 5.30
N ALA A 190 -31.55 -6.22 4.16
CA ALA A 190 -30.75 -6.21 2.94
C ALA A 190 -29.45 -5.40 3.12
N ASP A 191 -29.52 -4.22 3.75
CA ASP A 191 -28.33 -3.41 4.06
C ASP A 191 -27.39 -4.15 5.00
N TYR A 192 -27.91 -4.70 6.10
CA TYR A 192 -27.13 -5.46 7.07
C TYR A 192 -26.45 -6.68 6.44
N ASN A 193 -27.17 -7.49 5.66
CA ASN A 193 -26.60 -8.65 4.97
C ASN A 193 -25.52 -8.25 3.96
N GLY A 194 -25.70 -7.13 3.25
CA GLY A 194 -24.69 -6.58 2.35
C GLY A 194 -23.42 -6.15 3.09
N ARG A 195 -23.56 -5.44 4.21
CA ARG A 195 -22.42 -5.05 5.05
C ARG A 195 -21.72 -6.27 5.66
N LEU A 196 -22.47 -7.28 6.10
CA LEU A 196 -21.92 -8.52 6.66
C LEU A 196 -21.14 -9.32 5.60
N ALA A 197 -21.61 -9.37 4.36
CA ALA A 197 -20.89 -10.02 3.27
C ALA A 197 -19.54 -9.32 2.98
N ALA A 198 -19.53 -7.99 2.96
CA ALA A 198 -18.29 -7.21 2.81
C ALA A 198 -17.32 -7.50 3.97
N GLU A 199 -17.81 -7.49 5.21
CA GLU A 199 -17.01 -7.82 6.39
C GLU A 199 -16.39 -9.23 6.30
N ILE A 200 -17.14 -10.22 5.81
CA ILE A 200 -16.62 -11.59 5.63
C ILE A 200 -15.44 -11.60 4.65
N ASP A 201 -15.53 -10.86 3.55
CA ASP A 201 -14.45 -10.79 2.56
C ASP A 201 -13.23 -10.02 3.09
N ASP A 202 -13.45 -8.94 3.85
CA ASP A 202 -12.39 -8.21 4.54
C ASP A 202 -11.67 -9.11 5.56
N ARG A 203 -12.42 -9.91 6.34
CA ARG A 203 -11.85 -10.90 7.28
C ARG A 203 -11.02 -11.97 6.56
N LYS A 204 -11.44 -12.44 5.39
CA LYS A 204 -10.65 -13.38 4.58
C LYS A 204 -9.35 -12.74 4.11
N GLN A 205 -9.42 -11.49 3.64
CA GLN A 205 -8.24 -10.75 3.20
C GLN A 205 -7.26 -10.53 4.34
N LEU A 206 -7.76 -10.10 5.50
CA LEU A 206 -6.95 -9.92 6.71
C LEU A 206 -6.27 -11.22 7.14
N ASN A 207 -6.98 -12.35 7.10
CA ASN A 207 -6.38 -13.66 7.41
C ASN A 207 -5.22 -14.02 6.46
N ARG A 208 -5.35 -13.72 5.16
CA ARG A 208 -4.26 -13.89 4.20
C ARG A 208 -3.07 -12.98 4.55
N MET A 209 -3.32 -11.69 4.82
CA MET A 209 -2.28 -10.74 5.22
C MET A 209 -1.55 -11.17 6.49
N LEU A 210 -2.28 -11.64 7.51
CA LEU A 210 -1.70 -12.16 8.76
C LEU A 210 -0.82 -13.39 8.51
N SER A 211 -1.26 -14.30 7.65
CA SER A 211 -0.52 -15.51 7.31
C SER A 211 0.80 -15.17 6.61
N ASP A 212 0.76 -14.26 5.64
CA ASP A 212 1.94 -13.78 4.93
C ASP A 212 2.89 -13.00 5.85
N PHE A 213 2.35 -12.09 6.66
CA PHE A 213 3.13 -11.32 7.63
C PHE A 213 3.85 -12.24 8.62
N LEU A 214 3.15 -13.25 9.17
CA LEU A 214 3.74 -14.20 10.10
C LEU A 214 4.86 -15.03 9.46
N ARG A 215 4.66 -15.47 8.20
CA ARG A 215 5.69 -16.18 7.43
C ARG A 215 6.94 -15.32 7.26
N CYS A 216 6.79 -14.10 6.74
CA CYS A 216 7.90 -13.18 6.53
C CYS A 216 8.62 -12.79 7.84
N GLN A 217 7.88 -12.62 8.94
CA GLN A 217 8.47 -12.34 10.25
C GLN A 217 9.32 -13.50 10.75
N LYS A 218 8.89 -14.75 10.57
CA LYS A 218 9.68 -15.94 10.92
C LYS A 218 10.96 -16.03 10.10
N GLU A 219 10.89 -15.78 8.80
CA GLU A 219 12.07 -15.77 7.91
C GLU A 219 13.05 -14.67 8.33
N THR A 220 12.55 -13.46 8.59
CA THR A 220 13.36 -12.32 9.05
C THR A 220 14.02 -12.63 10.39
N LEU A 221 13.28 -13.21 11.35
CA LEU A 221 13.81 -13.60 12.66
C LEU A 221 14.98 -14.57 12.50
N SER A 222 14.81 -15.63 11.70
CA SER A 222 15.86 -16.61 11.42
C SER A 222 17.12 -15.96 10.83
N GLN A 223 16.97 -15.04 9.87
CA GLN A 223 18.10 -14.31 9.29
C GLN A 223 18.81 -13.43 10.33
N LYS A 224 18.05 -12.74 11.19
CA LYS A 224 18.62 -11.90 12.26
C LYS A 224 19.36 -12.74 13.30
N GLU A 225 18.85 -13.90 13.66
CA GLU A 225 19.51 -14.85 14.56
C GLU A 225 20.83 -15.35 13.99
N GLN A 226 20.86 -15.74 12.70
CA GLN A 226 22.08 -16.15 12.01
C GLN A 226 23.12 -15.03 11.97
N THR A 227 22.67 -13.82 11.63
CA THR A 227 23.51 -12.63 11.60
C THR A 227 24.10 -12.32 12.98
N LEU A 228 23.29 -12.42 14.04
CA LEU A 228 23.73 -12.23 15.42
C LEU A 228 24.83 -13.24 15.80
N GLU A 229 24.66 -14.51 15.42
CA GLU A 229 25.65 -15.53 15.70
C GLU A 229 26.98 -15.28 14.97
N GLU A 230 26.92 -14.78 13.73
CA GLU A 230 28.11 -14.33 13.01
C GLU A 230 28.83 -13.19 13.75
N TYR A 231 28.10 -12.18 14.24
CA TYR A 231 28.69 -11.09 15.02
C TYR A 231 29.31 -11.56 16.34
N LYS A 232 28.72 -12.54 17.02
CA LYS A 232 29.31 -13.15 18.22
C LYS A 232 30.64 -13.85 17.90
N ARG A 233 30.71 -14.58 16.79
CA ARG A 233 31.97 -15.20 16.33
C ARG A 233 33.03 -14.14 16.03
N LYS A 234 32.67 -13.08 15.30
CA LYS A 234 33.58 -11.95 15.02
C LYS A 234 34.08 -11.29 16.30
N LEU A 235 33.19 -11.04 17.27
CA LEU A 235 33.54 -10.46 18.57
C LEU A 235 34.54 -11.34 19.34
N THR A 236 34.34 -12.66 19.30
CA THR A 236 35.27 -13.63 19.91
C THR A 236 36.65 -13.55 19.26
N GLY A 237 36.72 -13.49 17.92
CA GLY A 237 37.98 -13.31 17.19
C GLY A 237 38.70 -12.01 17.53
N VAL A 238 37.99 -10.88 17.53
CA VAL A 238 38.56 -9.57 17.93
C VAL A 238 39.07 -9.61 19.37
N SER A 239 38.37 -10.31 20.27
CA SER A 239 38.79 -10.46 21.66
C SER A 239 40.07 -11.30 21.80
N LEU A 240 40.24 -12.32 20.95
CA LEU A 240 41.48 -13.10 20.90
C LEU A 240 42.66 -12.26 20.39
N VAL A 241 42.49 -11.58 19.26
CA VAL A 241 43.52 -10.68 18.70
C VAL A 241 43.92 -9.61 19.74
N ARG A 242 42.96 -9.07 20.48
CA ARG A 242 43.24 -8.11 21.57
C ARG A 242 44.10 -8.72 22.68
N LYS A 243 43.84 -9.97 23.08
CA LYS A 243 44.64 -10.68 24.10
C LYS A 243 46.06 -10.94 23.60
N GLU A 244 46.19 -11.43 22.38
CA GLU A 244 47.49 -11.71 21.75
C GLU A 244 48.31 -10.43 21.57
N LEU A 245 47.69 -9.35 21.08
CA LEU A 245 48.34 -8.05 20.93
C LEU A 245 48.85 -7.52 22.27
N LYS A 246 48.05 -7.62 23.34
CA LYS A 246 48.47 -7.23 24.68
C LYS A 246 49.68 -8.05 25.17
N SER A 247 49.67 -9.36 24.94
CA SER A 247 50.81 -10.23 25.25
C SER A 247 52.05 -9.85 24.45
N ARG A 248 51.89 -9.56 23.15
CA ARG A 248 53.00 -9.21 22.27
C ARG A 248 53.63 -7.89 22.68
N ILE A 249 52.83 -6.88 23.03
CA ILE A 249 53.30 -5.59 23.55
C ILE A 249 54.13 -5.79 24.82
N GLN A 250 53.73 -6.68 25.73
CA GLN A 250 54.49 -6.97 26.96
C GLN A 250 55.83 -7.67 26.69
N SER A 251 55.93 -8.41 25.58
CA SER A 251 57.17 -9.08 25.17
C SER A 251 58.11 -8.20 24.34
N LEU A 252 57.71 -6.98 23.99
CA LEU A 252 58.57 -6.08 23.23
C LEU A 252 59.74 -5.60 24.10
N PRO A 253 60.96 -5.53 23.55
CA PRO A 253 62.11 -5.02 24.28
C PRO A 253 61.91 -3.55 24.65
N ASP A 254 62.30 -3.20 25.87
CA ASP A 254 62.29 -1.83 26.34
C ASP A 254 63.36 -1.02 25.59
N LEU A 255 62.91 -0.22 24.63
CA LEU A 255 63.77 0.62 23.78
C LEU A 255 64.52 1.69 24.59
N SER A 256 64.12 1.97 25.83
CA SER A 256 64.86 2.88 26.72
C SER A 256 66.16 2.27 27.28
N ARG A 257 66.37 0.97 27.07
CA ARG A 257 67.56 0.22 27.53
C ARG A 257 68.55 -0.11 26.40
N LEU A 258 68.29 0.31 25.17
CA LEU A 258 69.23 0.11 24.07
C LEU A 258 70.33 1.19 24.11
N PRO A 259 71.62 0.84 23.95
CA PRO A 259 72.66 1.83 23.77
C PRO A 259 72.39 2.63 22.50
N ASN A 260 72.62 3.94 22.56
CA ASN A 260 72.32 4.88 21.49
C ASN A 260 73.26 4.64 20.30
N VAL A 261 72.92 3.72 19.40
CA VAL A 261 73.68 3.48 18.16
C VAL A 261 73.07 4.33 17.05
N THR A 262 73.39 5.62 17.07
CA THR A 262 73.41 6.45 15.87
C THR A 262 74.38 5.79 14.88
N GLY A 263 73.88 5.17 13.82
CA GLY A 263 74.69 4.86 12.64
C GLY A 263 74.58 3.47 12.04
N SER A 264 73.41 2.81 12.02
CA SER A 264 73.23 1.73 11.05
C SER A 264 71.82 1.70 10.47
N GLN A 265 71.78 1.88 9.16
CA GLN A 265 70.63 2.03 8.30
C GLN A 265 69.89 0.69 8.19
N VAL A 266 68.82 0.51 8.97
CA VAL A 266 67.97 -0.70 8.87
C VAL A 266 66.95 -0.47 7.76
N HIS A 267 67.18 -1.12 6.61
CA HIS A 267 66.20 -1.23 5.54
C HIS A 267 65.01 -2.07 6.03
N LEU A 268 63.82 -1.46 6.11
CA LEU A 268 62.57 -2.16 6.36
C LEU A 268 62.10 -2.82 5.06
N PRO A 269 61.75 -4.12 5.04
CA PRO A 269 61.03 -4.70 3.92
C PRO A 269 59.56 -4.27 4.06
N PHE A 270 59.16 -3.26 3.30
CA PHE A 270 57.75 -3.00 3.04
C PHE A 270 57.30 -4.12 2.10
N ALA A 271 56.57 -5.10 2.63
CA ALA A 271 55.99 -6.16 1.83
C ALA A 271 54.85 -5.56 0.99
N ASP A 272 54.96 -5.76 -0.33
CA ASP A 272 53.93 -5.50 -1.32
C ASP A 272 52.62 -6.17 -0.91
N VAL A 273 51.58 -5.38 -0.64
CA VAL A 273 50.20 -5.86 -0.52
C VAL A 273 49.28 -4.94 -1.31
N TYR A 274 49.54 -4.79 -2.60
CA TYR A 274 48.53 -4.35 -3.58
C TYR A 274 48.90 -4.88 -4.97
N SER A 275 48.44 -6.09 -5.27
CA SER A 275 48.23 -6.64 -6.62
C SER A 275 47.44 -7.93 -6.48
N ASP A 276 46.12 -7.89 -6.67
CA ASP A 276 45.47 -8.25 -7.93
C ASP A 276 43.94 -8.32 -7.79
N GLU A 277 43.32 -8.20 -8.96
CA GLU A 277 41.92 -8.03 -9.36
C GLU A 277 40.85 -8.92 -8.70
#